data_AF-A0A1C7LY03-F1
#
_entry.id   AF-A0A1C7LY03-F1
#
_cell.length_a   1.000
_cell.length_b   1.000
_cell.length_c   1.000
_cell.angle_alpha   90.00
_cell.angle_beta   90.00
_cell.angle_gamma   90.00
#
_symmetry.space_group_name_H-M   'P 1'
#
loop_
_entity.id
_entity.type
_entity.pdbx_description
1 polymer ?
#
loop_
_entity_poly.entity_id
_entity_poly.type
_entity_poly.pdbx_seq_one_letter_code
_entity_poly.pdbx_strand_id
1 'polypeptide(L)'
;MHISSPKVLPSTVDGPDMNRDDLEPPFKWSAKRLGHADAYRIAATPPFDTLPRCLLPRVHQLENPPLMHYGYVVLPKFLLAYAEEHGLMVMFRKTVYSSDEEDKDEQDEEDKDKEEVDDNPNNEYRGPKISPCNRTATMAAAVHHMAEQHGMKFPHTSLVVRYLLQRKACVVVGMYNNYNLLPRDIPSDEYIARMGELLRSNDQPKWHLDAIDWRWEP
;
A
#
# COMPACT_ATOMS: atom_id res chain seq x y z
N MET A 1 -20.21 7.18 -8.47
CA MET A 1 -19.65 6.83 -9.80
C MET A 1 -20.28 5.51 -10.23
N HIS A 2 -20.91 5.43 -11.40
CA HIS A 2 -21.44 4.17 -11.93
C HIS A 2 -20.30 3.39 -12.60
N ILE A 3 -19.85 2.29 -11.99
CA ILE A 3 -18.81 1.42 -12.57
C ILE A 3 -19.52 0.29 -13.33
N SER A 4 -19.92 0.53 -14.58
CA SER A 4 -20.38 -0.55 -15.47
C SER A 4 -19.24 -1.53 -15.71
N SER A 5 -19.48 -2.84 -15.56
CA SER A 5 -18.46 -3.85 -15.86
C SER A 5 -18.01 -3.73 -17.32
N PRO A 6 -16.70 -3.63 -17.60
CA PRO A 6 -16.21 -3.46 -18.96
C PRO A 6 -16.58 -4.69 -19.81
N LYS A 7 -16.98 -4.44 -21.07
CA LYS A 7 -17.32 -5.51 -22.04
C LYS A 7 -16.11 -6.39 -22.39
N VAL A 8 -14.90 -5.88 -22.20
CA VAL A 8 -13.63 -6.59 -22.41
C VAL A 8 -12.78 -6.37 -21.17
N LEU A 9 -12.46 -7.47 -20.48
CA LEU A 9 -11.55 -7.49 -19.33
C LEU A 9 -10.12 -7.79 -19.81
N PRO A 10 -9.08 -7.35 -19.08
CA PRO A 10 -7.70 -7.71 -19.41
C PRO A 10 -7.49 -9.22 -19.25
N SER A 11 -6.48 -9.76 -19.94
CA SER A 11 -6.09 -11.18 -19.88
C SER A 11 -5.67 -11.65 -18.48
N THR A 12 -5.39 -10.71 -17.59
CA THR A 12 -5.06 -10.93 -16.18
C THR A 12 -6.29 -11.19 -15.31
N VAL A 13 -7.49 -11.21 -15.87
CA VAL A 13 -8.74 -11.54 -15.17
C VAL A 13 -9.29 -12.84 -15.71
N ASP A 14 -9.83 -13.68 -14.82
CA ASP A 14 -10.43 -14.95 -15.18
C ASP A 14 -11.50 -14.81 -16.27
N GLY A 15 -11.45 -15.72 -17.25
CA GLY A 15 -12.49 -15.88 -18.26
C GLY A 15 -13.83 -16.30 -17.64
N PRO A 16 -14.96 -16.12 -18.35
CA PRO A 16 -16.29 -16.48 -17.83
C PRO A 16 -16.41 -17.98 -17.50
N ASP A 17 -15.61 -18.83 -18.14
CA ASP A 17 -15.65 -20.29 -18.00
C ASP A 17 -14.73 -20.83 -16.88
N MET A 18 -13.94 -19.97 -16.23
CA MET A 18 -13.06 -20.40 -15.14
C MET A 18 -13.86 -20.63 -13.85
N ASN A 19 -13.85 -21.88 -13.37
CA ASN A 19 -14.41 -22.22 -12.07
C ASN A 19 -13.37 -21.99 -10.94
N ARG A 20 -13.80 -21.32 -9.87
CA ARG A 20 -13.03 -20.95 -8.68
C ARG A 20 -13.73 -21.38 -7.38
N ASP A 21 -14.41 -22.52 -7.40
CA ASP A 21 -15.10 -23.08 -6.24
C ASP A 21 -14.14 -23.48 -5.10
N ASP A 22 -12.85 -23.60 -5.40
CA ASP A 22 -11.75 -23.86 -4.48
C ASP A 22 -11.38 -22.66 -3.58
N LEU A 23 -11.92 -21.46 -3.86
CA LEU A 23 -11.58 -20.26 -3.10
C LEU A 23 -12.19 -20.27 -1.69
N GLU A 24 -11.32 -20.08 -0.70
CA GLU A 24 -11.69 -19.85 0.69
C GLU A 24 -11.79 -18.35 1.03
N PRO A 25 -12.47 -17.97 2.12
CA PRO A 25 -12.43 -16.59 2.62
C PRO A 25 -10.98 -16.09 2.84
N PRO A 26 -10.64 -14.86 2.43
CA PRO A 26 -11.52 -13.77 2.01
C PRO A 26 -11.75 -13.73 0.50
N PHE A 27 -11.28 -14.71 -0.27
CA PHE A 27 -11.41 -14.69 -1.73
C PHE A 27 -12.82 -15.05 -2.21
N LYS A 28 -13.64 -15.56 -1.28
CA LYS A 28 -15.08 -15.76 -1.42
C LYS A 28 -15.79 -15.07 -0.26
N TRP A 29 -16.89 -14.38 -0.57
CA TRP A 29 -17.68 -13.70 0.45
C TRP A 29 -18.16 -14.70 1.52
N SER A 30 -18.11 -14.27 2.77
CA SER A 30 -18.60 -15.02 3.92
C SER A 30 -19.14 -14.07 4.97
N ALA A 31 -20.28 -14.42 5.56
CA ALA A 31 -20.81 -13.70 6.74
C ALA A 31 -19.95 -13.88 7.99
N LYS A 32 -18.96 -14.80 7.97
CA LYS A 32 -18.05 -15.02 9.09
C LYS A 32 -17.09 -13.83 9.22
N ARG A 33 -17.05 -13.22 10.41
CA ARG A 33 -16.03 -12.23 10.75
C ARG A 33 -14.65 -12.88 10.76
N LEU A 34 -13.74 -12.35 9.93
CA LEU A 34 -12.35 -12.79 9.88
C LEU A 34 -11.55 -12.13 11.00
N GLY A 35 -10.78 -12.94 11.74
CA GLY A 35 -9.94 -12.48 12.84
C GLY A 35 -8.45 -12.46 12.49
N HIS A 36 -7.61 -12.18 13.49
CA HIS A 36 -6.16 -12.19 13.33
C HIS A 36 -5.62 -13.54 12.84
N ALA A 37 -6.15 -14.66 13.35
CA ALA A 37 -5.73 -16.00 12.91
C ALA A 37 -6.01 -16.24 11.42
N ASP A 38 -7.13 -15.74 10.91
CA ASP A 38 -7.44 -15.81 9.48
C ASP A 38 -6.42 -14.98 8.69
N ALA A 39 -6.05 -13.78 9.15
CA ALA A 39 -5.05 -12.94 8.47
C ALA A 39 -3.70 -13.67 8.28
N TYR A 40 -3.25 -14.47 9.27
CA TYR A 40 -2.04 -15.28 9.13
C TYR A 40 -2.18 -16.39 8.09
N ARG A 41 -3.32 -17.09 8.06
CA ARG A 41 -3.60 -18.12 7.04
C ARG A 41 -3.62 -17.50 5.64
N ILE A 42 -4.28 -16.36 5.49
CA ILE A 42 -4.42 -15.64 4.23
C ILE A 42 -3.07 -15.11 3.75
N ALA A 43 -2.24 -14.65 4.68
CA ALA A 43 -0.88 -14.25 4.38
C ALA A 43 -0.03 -15.40 3.80
N ALA A 44 -0.36 -16.66 4.13
CA ALA A 44 0.31 -17.82 3.58
C ALA A 44 -0.22 -18.23 2.18
N THR A 45 -1.34 -17.68 1.72
CA THR A 45 -1.90 -17.99 0.41
C THR A 45 -1.03 -17.39 -0.71
N PRO A 46 -0.71 -18.14 -1.77
CA PRO A 46 0.02 -17.59 -2.91
C PRO A 46 -0.77 -16.48 -3.62
N PRO A 47 -0.11 -15.52 -4.28
CA PRO A 47 -0.76 -14.56 -5.16
C PRO A 47 -1.35 -15.26 -6.39
N PHE A 48 -2.37 -14.65 -7.01
CA PHE A 48 -3.01 -15.23 -8.19
C PHE A 48 -2.33 -14.77 -9.49
N ASP A 49 -2.19 -15.67 -10.45
CA ASP A 49 -1.74 -15.32 -11.80
C ASP A 49 -2.84 -14.57 -12.57
N THR A 50 -4.10 -14.97 -12.37
CA THR A 50 -5.29 -14.30 -12.92
C THR A 50 -6.29 -13.98 -11.81
N LEU A 51 -6.98 -12.85 -11.89
CA LEU A 51 -7.92 -12.40 -10.87
C LEU A 51 -9.24 -13.17 -10.96
N PRO A 52 -9.67 -13.84 -9.87
CA PRO A 52 -11.00 -14.42 -9.79
C PRO A 52 -12.12 -13.41 -10.04
N ARG A 53 -13.08 -13.76 -10.91
CA ARG A 53 -14.21 -12.87 -11.25
C ARG A 53 -15.12 -12.52 -10.06
N CYS A 54 -15.12 -13.35 -9.01
CA CYS A 54 -15.85 -13.06 -7.77
C CYS A 54 -15.25 -11.87 -7.01
N LEU A 55 -14.00 -11.49 -7.28
CA LEU A 55 -13.31 -10.34 -6.69
C LEU A 55 -13.44 -9.06 -7.54
N LEU A 56 -14.26 -9.08 -8.60
CA LEU A 56 -14.60 -7.88 -9.35
C LEU A 56 -15.72 -7.14 -8.63
N PRO A 57 -15.59 -5.82 -8.41
CA PRO A 57 -16.68 -5.02 -7.87
C PRO A 57 -17.85 -5.00 -8.87
N ARG A 58 -19.07 -5.08 -8.35
CA ARG A 58 -20.31 -5.06 -9.15
C ARG A 58 -21.17 -3.89 -8.75
N VAL A 59 -21.86 -3.30 -9.73
CA VAL A 59 -22.89 -2.30 -9.46
C VAL A 59 -24.00 -2.96 -8.63
N HIS A 60 -24.42 -2.30 -7.55
CA HIS A 60 -25.46 -2.75 -6.63
C HIS A 60 -25.10 -3.95 -5.73
N GLN A 61 -23.82 -4.25 -5.56
CA GLN A 61 -23.42 -5.22 -4.54
C GLN A 61 -23.46 -4.58 -3.14
N LEU A 62 -23.92 -5.32 -2.13
CA LEU A 62 -23.97 -4.86 -0.73
C LEU A 62 -22.60 -4.87 -0.05
N GLU A 63 -21.66 -5.64 -0.58
CA GLU A 63 -20.35 -5.88 0.03
C GLU A 63 -19.31 -5.83 -1.08
N ASN A 64 -18.34 -4.95 -0.91
CA ASN A 64 -17.19 -4.77 -1.77
C ASN A 64 -16.17 -5.89 -1.55
N PRO A 65 -15.61 -6.47 -2.62
CA PRO A 65 -14.54 -7.46 -2.48
C PRO A 65 -13.29 -6.86 -1.84
N PRO A 66 -12.36 -7.68 -1.35
CA PRO A 66 -11.03 -7.19 -0.97
C PRO A 66 -10.32 -6.45 -2.12
N LEU A 67 -9.47 -5.49 -1.78
CA LEU A 67 -8.62 -4.79 -2.74
C LEU A 67 -7.47 -5.69 -3.17
N MET A 68 -7.36 -5.88 -4.49
CA MET A 68 -6.32 -6.67 -5.13
C MET A 68 -5.48 -5.77 -6.04
N HIS A 69 -4.16 -5.86 -5.95
CA HIS A 69 -3.21 -5.11 -6.78
C HIS A 69 -2.52 -6.04 -7.76
N TYR A 70 -2.51 -5.67 -9.04
CA TYR A 70 -1.71 -6.37 -10.04
C TYR A 70 -0.35 -5.68 -10.17
N GLY A 71 0.74 -6.39 -9.87
CA GLY A 71 2.05 -5.76 -9.86
C GLY A 71 3.22 -6.66 -9.50
N TYR A 72 4.38 -6.04 -9.31
CA TYR A 72 5.61 -6.72 -8.90
C TYR A 72 5.88 -6.56 -7.42
N VAL A 73 6.37 -7.62 -6.81
CA VAL A 73 6.84 -7.60 -5.42
C VAL A 73 8.27 -7.09 -5.38
N VAL A 74 8.52 -6.08 -4.53
CA VAL A 74 9.82 -5.45 -4.39
C VAL A 74 10.19 -5.31 -2.92
N LEU A 75 11.49 -5.38 -2.63
CA LEU A 75 12.00 -5.10 -1.30
C LEU A 75 11.98 -3.59 -1.04
N PRO A 76 11.40 -3.10 0.08
CA PRO A 76 11.39 -1.67 0.41
C PRO A 76 12.77 -1.03 0.38
N LYS A 77 13.81 -1.76 0.82
CA LYS A 77 15.20 -1.27 0.80
C LYS A 77 15.69 -0.89 -0.59
N PHE A 78 15.22 -1.57 -1.65
CA PHE A 78 15.60 -1.26 -3.01
C PHE A 78 15.05 0.11 -3.44
N LEU A 79 13.75 0.34 -3.19
CA LEU A 79 13.10 1.61 -3.53
C LEU A 79 13.66 2.77 -2.69
N LEU A 80 13.96 2.53 -1.41
CA LEU A 80 14.53 3.54 -0.53
C LEU A 80 15.97 3.90 -0.92
N ALA A 81 16.80 2.92 -1.28
CA ALA A 81 18.16 3.20 -1.76
C ALA A 81 18.14 4.00 -3.06
N TYR A 82 17.25 3.65 -4.00
CA TYR A 82 17.03 4.44 -5.20
C TYR A 82 16.57 5.86 -4.86
N ALA A 83 15.62 6.02 -3.93
CA ALA A 83 15.13 7.34 -3.52
C ALA A 83 16.27 8.21 -2.95
N GLU A 84 17.14 7.63 -2.13
CA GLU A 84 18.30 8.31 -1.57
C GLU A 84 19.30 8.74 -2.66
N GLU A 85 19.65 7.83 -3.57
CA GLU A 85 20.55 8.09 -4.71
C GLU A 85 20.06 9.24 -5.59
N HIS A 86 18.74 9.36 -5.76
CA HIS A 86 18.11 10.37 -6.62
C HIS A 86 17.56 11.59 -5.86
N GLY A 87 17.80 11.71 -4.55
CA GLY A 87 17.34 12.86 -3.76
C GLY A 87 15.81 12.97 -3.61
N LEU A 88 15.09 11.85 -3.64
CA LEU A 88 13.62 11.75 -3.61
C LEU A 88 13.06 11.52 -2.19
N MET A 89 13.86 11.80 -1.16
CA MET A 89 13.47 11.55 0.23
C MET A 89 12.34 12.48 0.65
N VAL A 90 11.19 11.90 1.04
CA VAL A 90 10.03 12.66 1.52
C VAL A 90 10.02 12.66 3.04
N MET A 91 10.13 13.84 3.64
CA MET A 91 10.11 14.00 5.11
C MET A 91 8.69 14.25 5.61
N PHE A 92 8.37 13.80 6.83
CA PHE A 92 7.11 14.24 7.44
C PHE A 92 7.14 15.76 7.62
N ARG A 93 6.04 16.42 7.24
CA ARG A 93 5.84 17.83 7.63
C ARG A 93 5.76 17.85 9.15
N LYS A 94 6.73 18.50 9.78
CA LYS A 94 6.67 18.74 11.22
C LYS A 94 5.47 19.66 11.45
N THR A 95 4.38 19.14 12.01
CA THR A 95 3.33 19.99 12.56
C THR A 95 3.95 20.68 13.76
N VAL A 96 4.36 21.94 13.58
CA VAL A 96 4.62 22.81 14.72
C VAL A 96 3.23 23.03 15.33
N TYR A 97 2.91 22.26 16.37
CA TYR A 97 1.90 22.71 17.30
C TYR A 97 2.47 24.02 17.87
N SER A 98 1.98 25.16 17.37
CA SER A 98 2.16 26.43 18.05
C SER A 98 1.48 26.26 19.40
N SER A 99 2.27 25.92 20.40
CA SER A 99 1.88 25.99 21.81
C SER A 99 1.95 27.46 22.22
N ASP A 100 1.13 28.30 21.58
CA ASP A 100 0.88 29.70 21.93
C ASP A 100 -0.58 29.83 22.39
N GLU A 101 -1.00 28.99 23.33
CA GLU A 101 -2.10 29.35 24.23
C GLU A 101 -1.51 29.43 25.64
N GLU A 102 -1.02 30.63 25.95
CA GLU A 102 -0.92 31.12 27.32
C GLU A 102 -2.36 31.33 27.84
N ASP A 103 -3.01 30.27 28.30
CA ASP A 103 -4.12 30.41 29.25
C ASP A 103 -3.53 30.36 30.66
N LYS A 104 -3.23 31.56 31.16
CA LYS A 104 -3.12 31.82 32.60
C LYS A 104 -4.53 31.98 33.16
N ASP A 105 -4.81 31.26 34.24
CA ASP A 105 -5.58 31.65 35.44
C ASP A 105 -6.01 30.36 36.15
N GLU A 106 -5.22 29.86 37.12
CA GLU A 106 -5.22 30.17 38.57
C GLU A 106 -6.03 29.16 39.41
N GLN A 107 -5.25 28.40 40.24
CA GLN A 107 -5.57 27.78 41.55
C GLN A 107 -6.52 26.55 41.53
N ASP A 108 -6.21 25.41 42.16
CA ASP A 108 -5.86 25.29 43.58
C ASP A 108 -5.15 23.94 43.93
N GLU A 109 -4.52 23.97 45.10
CA GLU A 109 -3.53 23.07 45.74
C GLU A 109 -3.94 21.60 45.98
N GLU A 110 -2.94 20.68 45.92
CA GLU A 110 -2.48 19.86 47.07
C GLU A 110 -1.46 18.76 46.64
N ASP A 111 -0.18 19.02 46.95
CA ASP A 111 0.75 18.16 47.70
C ASP A 111 0.95 16.67 47.30
N LYS A 112 2.13 16.33 46.72
CA LYS A 112 3.24 15.66 47.43
C LYS A 112 4.35 15.05 46.54
N ASP A 113 5.56 15.30 47.05
CA ASP A 113 6.82 14.55 46.93
C ASP A 113 7.76 14.81 45.73
N LYS A 114 8.81 15.58 46.08
CA LYS A 114 10.13 15.77 45.48
C LYS A 114 10.82 14.41 45.31
N GLU A 115 11.58 14.15 44.25
CA GLU A 115 13.04 14.29 44.08
C GLU A 115 13.31 13.44 42.79
N GLU A 116 14.14 13.76 41.79
CA GLU A 116 15.47 14.34 41.76
C GLU A 116 15.71 15.08 40.43
N VAL A 117 16.54 16.11 40.50
CA VAL A 117 17.12 16.84 39.38
C VAL A 117 18.31 16.03 38.86
N ASP A 118 18.21 15.43 37.68
CA ASP A 118 19.38 14.95 36.93
C ASP A 118 19.91 16.10 36.06
N ASP A 119 20.64 17.01 36.71
CA ASP A 119 21.56 17.94 36.06
C ASP A 119 22.77 17.14 35.58
N ASN A 120 22.65 16.52 34.41
CA ASN A 120 23.80 15.99 33.67
C ASN A 120 24.23 16.99 32.58
N PRO A 121 25.24 17.85 32.84
CA PRO A 121 25.73 18.83 31.87
C PRO A 121 26.58 18.21 30.74
N ASN A 122 26.57 16.87 30.57
CA ASN A 122 27.50 16.18 29.68
C ASN A 122 26.85 15.31 28.58
N ASN A 123 25.55 15.44 28.28
CA ASN A 123 24.98 14.75 27.11
C ASN A 123 25.00 15.62 25.84
N GLU A 124 26.21 16.06 25.50
CA GLU A 124 26.56 16.71 24.24
C GLU A 124 26.70 15.64 23.13
N TYR A 125 25.58 15.04 22.73
CA TYR A 125 25.45 14.43 21.41
C TYR A 125 24.01 14.55 20.91
N ARG A 126 23.62 15.78 20.51
CA ARG A 126 22.57 15.95 19.49
C ARG A 126 23.16 15.47 18.15
N GLY A 127 23.29 14.16 18.00
CA GLY A 127 23.36 13.56 16.66
C GLY A 127 22.18 14.07 15.82
N PRO A 128 22.29 14.08 14.49
CA PRO A 128 21.18 14.51 13.63
C PRO A 128 19.93 13.77 14.09
N LYS A 129 18.93 14.50 14.61
CA LYS A 129 17.61 13.93 14.86
C LYS A 129 17.20 13.38 13.51
N ILE A 130 17.25 12.05 13.35
CA ILE A 130 16.89 11.35 12.12
C ILE A 130 15.47 11.80 11.86
N SER A 131 15.34 12.79 10.99
CA SER A 131 14.05 13.38 10.71
C SER A 131 13.24 12.25 10.10
N PRO A 132 12.04 11.95 10.65
CA PRO A 132 11.36 10.74 10.26
C PRO A 132 11.01 10.86 8.77
N CYS A 133 11.62 10.01 7.96
CA CYS A 133 11.31 9.86 6.55
C CYS A 133 9.93 9.23 6.45
N ASN A 134 9.05 9.82 5.64
CA ASN A 134 7.82 9.16 5.22
C ASN A 134 8.18 8.10 4.18
N ARG A 135 8.42 6.87 4.66
CA ARG A 135 8.89 5.75 3.82
C ARG A 135 7.94 5.44 2.67
N THR A 136 6.63 5.43 2.91
CA THR A 136 5.65 5.11 1.87
C THR A 136 5.65 6.17 0.78
N ALA A 137 5.64 7.46 1.15
CA ALA A 137 5.71 8.55 0.17
C ALA A 137 7.05 8.56 -0.57
N THR A 138 8.15 8.26 0.12
CA THR A 138 9.50 8.16 -0.48
C THR A 138 9.57 7.02 -1.51
N MET A 139 9.05 5.83 -1.18
CA MET A 139 9.00 4.70 -2.12
C MET A 139 8.08 5.01 -3.32
N ALA A 140 6.94 5.66 -3.09
CA ALA A 140 6.07 6.09 -4.18
C ALA A 140 6.77 7.09 -5.11
N ALA A 141 7.46 8.10 -4.55
CA ALA A 141 8.25 9.06 -5.31
C ALA A 141 9.34 8.36 -6.15
N ALA A 142 10.04 7.37 -5.59
CA ALA A 142 11.01 6.57 -6.33
C ALA A 142 10.39 5.86 -7.54
N VAL A 143 9.26 5.19 -7.36
CA VAL A 143 8.58 4.45 -8.42
C VAL A 143 8.07 5.39 -9.53
N HIS A 144 7.48 6.53 -9.16
CA HIS A 144 7.05 7.54 -10.14
C HIS A 144 8.25 8.11 -10.91
N HIS A 145 9.34 8.44 -10.21
CA HIS A 145 10.55 8.92 -10.85
C HIS A 145 11.13 7.89 -11.84
N MET A 146 11.20 6.60 -11.47
CA MET A 146 11.63 5.54 -12.39
C MET A 146 10.80 5.51 -13.68
N ALA A 147 9.48 5.66 -13.55
CA ALA A 147 8.55 5.67 -14.68
C ALA A 147 8.74 6.91 -15.58
N GLU A 148 8.85 8.09 -14.97
CA GLU A 148 9.03 9.37 -15.66
C GLU A 148 10.35 9.41 -16.45
N GLN A 149 11.45 8.91 -15.87
CA GLN A 149 12.76 8.83 -16.56
C GLN A 149 12.70 7.97 -17.83
N HIS A 150 11.69 7.11 -17.95
CA HIS A 150 11.48 6.24 -19.11
C HIS A 150 10.30 6.68 -19.98
N GLY A 151 9.77 7.90 -19.77
CA GLY A 151 8.67 8.44 -20.56
C GLY A 151 7.34 7.70 -20.37
N MET A 152 7.20 6.89 -19.31
CA MET A 152 5.98 6.14 -19.04
C MET A 152 4.95 7.04 -18.35
N LYS A 153 3.76 7.12 -18.95
CA LYS A 153 2.62 7.87 -18.37
C LYS A 153 1.59 6.91 -17.83
N PHE A 154 1.46 6.88 -16.51
CA PHE A 154 0.42 6.11 -15.84
C PHE A 154 -0.83 6.98 -15.63
N PRO A 155 -2.05 6.40 -15.73
CA PRO A 155 -3.25 7.09 -15.27
C PRO A 155 -3.13 7.52 -13.79
N HIS A 156 -3.79 8.61 -13.40
CA HIS A 156 -3.60 9.23 -12.07
C HIS A 156 -3.87 8.32 -10.85
N THR A 157 -4.66 7.26 -11.03
CA THR A 157 -5.00 6.28 -9.99
C THR A 157 -4.19 4.99 -10.11
N SER A 158 -3.29 4.93 -11.10
CA SER A 158 -2.47 3.79 -11.46
C SER A 158 -1.03 4.04 -10.99
N LEU A 159 -0.27 2.97 -10.76
CA LEU A 159 1.05 2.99 -10.14
C LEU A 159 1.04 3.40 -8.66
N VAL A 160 0.94 2.41 -7.78
CA VAL A 160 0.92 2.58 -6.32
C VAL A 160 1.96 1.70 -5.65
N VAL A 161 2.44 2.13 -4.48
CA VAL A 161 3.22 1.27 -3.58
C VAL A 161 2.33 0.89 -2.39
N ARG A 162 2.17 -0.41 -2.16
CA ARG A 162 1.33 -0.95 -1.08
C ARG A 162 2.02 -2.08 -0.34
N TYR A 163 1.79 -2.17 0.96
CA TYR A 163 2.23 -3.31 1.75
C TYR A 163 1.32 -4.50 1.46
N LEU A 164 1.91 -5.69 1.46
CA LEU A 164 1.20 -6.93 1.18
C LEU A 164 0.88 -7.67 2.46
N LEU A 165 -0.32 -8.23 2.54
CA LEU A 165 -0.65 -9.15 3.63
C LEU A 165 0.23 -10.41 3.54
N GLN A 166 0.48 -10.91 2.33
CA GLN A 166 1.21 -12.16 2.11
C GLN A 166 2.69 -12.14 2.47
N ARG A 167 3.33 -10.96 2.51
CA ARG A 167 4.79 -10.84 2.69
C ARG A 167 5.11 -9.67 3.59
N LYS A 168 5.24 -9.94 4.90
CA LYS A 168 5.44 -8.94 5.98
C LYS A 168 6.65 -7.99 5.83
N ALA A 169 7.49 -8.16 4.82
CA ALA A 169 8.65 -7.30 4.57
C ALA A 169 8.75 -6.83 3.10
N CYS A 170 7.73 -7.08 2.29
CA CYS A 170 7.71 -6.66 0.89
C CYS A 170 6.57 -5.68 0.63
N VAL A 171 6.75 -4.90 -0.43
CA VAL A 171 5.69 -4.08 -1.02
C VAL A 171 5.37 -4.61 -2.41
N VAL A 172 4.15 -4.37 -2.86
CA VAL A 172 3.81 -4.44 -4.28
C VAL A 172 3.93 -3.04 -4.87
N VAL A 173 4.57 -2.97 -6.04
CA VAL A 173 4.40 -1.86 -6.96
C VAL A 173 3.24 -2.25 -7.88
N GLY A 174 2.04 -1.79 -7.54
CA GLY A 174 0.79 -2.12 -8.22
C GLY A 174 0.54 -1.18 -9.39
N MET A 175 0.35 -1.72 -10.58
CA MET A 175 0.11 -0.93 -11.78
C MET A 175 -1.37 -0.59 -11.95
N TYR A 176 -2.27 -1.47 -11.51
CA TYR A 176 -3.71 -1.26 -11.42
C TYR A 176 -4.31 -2.22 -10.39
N ASN A 177 -5.60 -2.11 -10.11
CA ASN A 177 -6.30 -2.91 -9.11
C ASN A 177 -7.64 -3.43 -9.66
N ASN A 178 -8.34 -4.28 -8.89
CA ASN A 178 -9.62 -4.87 -9.26
C ASN A 178 -10.78 -3.86 -9.42
N TYR A 179 -10.61 -2.61 -8.99
CA TYR A 179 -11.59 -1.53 -9.14
C TYR A 179 -11.36 -0.68 -10.39
N ASN A 180 -10.15 -0.72 -10.96
CA ASN A 180 -9.72 0.14 -12.04
C ASN A 180 -9.41 -0.66 -13.31
N LEU A 181 -10.35 -1.54 -13.71
CA LEU A 181 -10.19 -2.45 -14.84
C LEU A 181 -10.74 -1.93 -16.17
N LEU A 182 -11.08 -0.65 -16.26
CA LEU A 182 -11.49 -0.06 -17.53
C LEU A 182 -10.26 0.07 -18.44
N PRO A 183 -10.37 -0.16 -19.77
CA PRO A 183 -9.22 -0.13 -20.67
C PRO A 183 -8.37 1.15 -20.62
N ARG A 184 -8.97 2.31 -20.29
CA ARG A 184 -8.28 3.60 -20.16
C ARG A 184 -7.43 3.73 -18.88
N ASP A 185 -7.72 2.90 -17.88
CA ASP A 185 -7.11 2.95 -16.55
C ASP A 185 -6.02 1.88 -16.38
N ILE A 186 -5.90 0.96 -17.36
CA ILE A 186 -4.90 -0.11 -17.40
C ILE A 186 -3.70 0.36 -18.25
N PRO A 187 -2.46 0.33 -17.72
CA PRO A 187 -1.26 0.61 -18.51
C PRO A 187 -1.01 -0.49 -19.55
N SER A 188 -0.28 -0.17 -20.62
CA SER A 188 0.05 -1.16 -21.65
C SER A 188 0.91 -2.31 -21.10
N ASP A 189 0.85 -3.47 -21.74
CA ASP A 189 1.69 -4.62 -21.40
C ASP A 189 3.19 -4.27 -21.49
N GLU A 190 3.56 -3.40 -22.44
CA GLU A 190 4.92 -2.86 -22.55
C GLU A 190 5.34 -2.09 -21.30
N TYR A 191 4.46 -1.22 -20.76
CA TYR A 191 4.75 -0.47 -19.53
C TYR A 191 4.83 -1.41 -18.32
N ILE A 192 3.96 -2.42 -18.27
CA ILE A 192 3.98 -3.45 -17.22
C ILE A 192 5.31 -4.23 -17.28
N ALA A 193 5.74 -4.69 -18.46
CA ALA A 193 7.00 -5.39 -18.61
C ALA A 193 8.20 -4.50 -18.26
N ARG A 194 8.20 -3.26 -18.75
CA ARG A 194 9.27 -2.29 -18.49
C ARG A 194 9.42 -1.96 -17.02
N MET A 195 8.32 -1.81 -16.28
CA MET A 195 8.38 -1.64 -14.83
C MET A 195 9.01 -2.85 -14.14
N GLY A 196 8.73 -4.08 -14.59
CA GLY A 196 9.37 -5.28 -14.06
C GLY A 196 10.90 -5.24 -14.17
N GLU A 197 11.40 -4.81 -15.34
CA GLU A 197 12.84 -4.62 -15.58
C GLU A 197 13.45 -3.57 -14.65
N LEU A 198 12.81 -2.40 -14.52
CA LEU A 198 13.29 -1.31 -13.67
C LEU A 198 13.34 -1.69 -12.20
N LEU A 199 12.35 -2.48 -11.75
CA LEU A 199 12.25 -2.98 -10.39
C LEU A 199 13.18 -4.19 -10.13
N ARG A 200 13.91 -4.64 -11.16
CA ARG A 200 14.77 -5.84 -11.13
C ARG A 200 14.01 -7.08 -10.64
N SER A 201 12.74 -7.18 -11.03
CA SER A 201 11.92 -8.36 -10.73
C SER A 201 12.26 -9.48 -11.71
N ASN A 202 12.54 -10.67 -11.18
CA ASN A 202 12.69 -11.88 -11.99
C ASN A 202 11.36 -12.63 -12.20
N ASP A 203 10.33 -12.27 -11.43
CA ASP A 203 9.01 -12.88 -11.48
C ASP A 203 8.08 -12.08 -12.40
N GLN A 204 7.09 -12.76 -12.96
CA GLN A 204 5.96 -12.12 -13.64
C GLN A 204 5.08 -11.35 -12.62
N PRO A 205 4.38 -10.28 -13.06
CA PRO A 205 3.47 -9.58 -12.18
C PRO A 205 2.26 -10.46 -11.86
N LYS A 206 1.76 -10.36 -10.63
CA LYS A 206 0.65 -11.17 -10.11
C LYS A 206 -0.33 -10.31 -9.34
N TRP A 207 -1.48 -10.90 -9.01
CA TRP A 207 -2.50 -10.31 -8.14
C TRP A 207 -2.18 -10.58 -6.68
N HIS A 208 -1.94 -9.50 -5.95
CA HIS A 208 -1.64 -9.51 -4.53
C HIS A 208 -2.76 -8.87 -3.72
N LEU A 209 -2.94 -9.33 -2.48
CA LEU A 209 -3.96 -8.82 -1.58
C LEU A 209 -3.39 -7.62 -0.81
N ASP A 210 -4.14 -6.52 -0.76
CA ASP A 210 -3.75 -5.35 0.02
C ASP A 210 -3.63 -5.71 1.52
N ALA A 211 -2.72 -5.09 2.27
CA ALA A 211 -2.56 -5.38 3.70
C ALA A 211 -3.63 -4.72 4.60
N ILE A 212 -4.27 -3.66 4.10
CA ILE A 212 -5.27 -2.87 4.82
C ILE A 212 -6.66 -3.35 4.41
N ASP A 213 -6.92 -3.36 3.11
CA ASP A 213 -8.25 -3.63 2.53
C ASP A 213 -8.39 -5.11 2.12
N TRP A 214 -7.99 -6.03 3.00
CA TRP A 214 -7.86 -7.47 2.71
C TRP A 214 -9.15 -8.29 2.88
N ARG A 215 -10.24 -7.65 3.31
CA ARG A 215 -11.52 -8.29 3.63
C ARG A 215 -12.66 -7.68 2.83
N TRP A 216 -13.79 -8.36 2.83
CA TRP A 216 -15.04 -7.79 2.32
C TRP A 216 -15.50 -6.66 3.24
N GLU A 217 -15.90 -5.55 2.65
CA GLU A 217 -16.42 -4.38 3.38
C GLU A 217 -17.73 -3.88 2.77
N PRO A 218 -18.66 -3.34 3.56
CA PRO A 218 -19.92 -2.79 3.06
C PRO A 218 -19.77 -1.66 2.03
#